data_AF-A0A2N6L633-F1
#
_entry.id   AF-A0A2N6L633-F1
#
_cell.length_a   1.000
_cell.length_b   1.000
_cell.length_c   1.000
_cell.angle_alpha   90.00
_cell.angle_beta   90.00
_cell.angle_gamma   90.00
#
_symmetry.space_group_name_H-M   'P 1'
#
loop_
_entity.id
_entity.type
_entity.pdbx_description
1 polymer ?
#
loop_
_entity_poly.entity_id
_entity_poly.type
_entity_poly.pdbx_seq_one_letter_code
_entity_poly.pdbx_strand_id
1 'polypeptide(L)'
;MRLSAIRCRQHANTALQRTGKRLPPSLTQHFQTIILADTAFGSIEFLEGVRQLKYHAVTGVSISRKLADGRFLRRLHQQGQQVYLFGLNFPVTV
;
A
#
# COMPACT_ATOMS: atom_id res chain seq x y z
N MET A 1 -15.12 -16.63 -2.66
CA MET A 1 -13.76 -16.17 -2.33
C MET A 1 -13.84 -15.34 -1.04
N ARG A 2 -13.13 -15.70 0.03
CA ARG A 2 -13.18 -14.93 1.30
C ARG A 2 -12.00 -13.95 1.35
N LEU A 3 -12.30 -12.68 1.62
CA LEU A 3 -11.31 -11.60 1.78
C LEU A 3 -10.95 -11.42 3.25
N SER A 4 -9.67 -11.19 3.53
CA SER A 4 -9.16 -10.87 4.87
C SER A 4 -8.42 -9.53 4.80
N ALA A 5 -8.81 -8.58 5.66
CA ALA A 5 -8.15 -7.28 5.77
C ALA A 5 -7.38 -7.21 7.10
N ILE A 6 -6.09 -6.90 7.03
CA ILE A 6 -5.26 -6.68 8.21
C ILE A 6 -5.00 -5.19 8.34
N ARG A 7 -5.47 -4.61 9.44
CA ARG A 7 -5.31 -3.18 9.70
C ARG A 7 -3.99 -2.90 10.43
N CYS A 8 -3.10 -2.15 9.80
CA CYS A 8 -1.90 -1.59 10.43
C CYS A 8 -2.19 -0.16 10.89
N ARG A 9 -2.11 0.09 12.20
CA ARG A 9 -2.26 1.43 12.81
C ARG A 9 -0.91 1.99 13.24
N GLN A 10 -0.77 3.31 13.15
CA GLN A 10 0.48 4.08 13.32
C GLN A 10 1.18 3.94 14.69
N HIS A 11 0.48 3.56 15.75
CA HIS A 11 1.12 3.18 17.04
C HIS A 11 1.89 1.84 16.98
N ALA A 12 1.79 1.11 15.86
CA ALA A 12 2.59 -0.06 15.52
C ALA A 12 3.57 0.29 14.39
N ASN A 13 4.43 1.29 14.64
CA ASN A 13 5.33 1.94 13.68
C ASN A 13 6.36 1.00 12.97
N THR A 14 6.19 -0.32 13.04
CA THR A 14 7.23 -1.31 12.70
C THR A 14 6.71 -2.72 12.41
N ALA A 15 5.40 -2.96 12.26
CA ALA A 15 4.87 -4.33 12.30
C ALA A 15 5.12 -5.21 11.06
N LEU A 16 5.24 -4.65 9.85
CA LEU A 16 5.44 -5.45 8.63
C LEU A 16 6.87 -5.41 8.10
N GLN A 17 7.54 -4.25 8.14
CA GLN A 17 8.90 -4.12 7.61
C GLN A 17 10.01 -4.36 8.65
N ARG A 18 9.74 -4.13 9.94
CA ARG A 18 10.80 -4.14 10.97
C ARG A 18 10.83 -5.39 11.85
N THR A 19 9.83 -6.27 11.76
CA THR A 19 9.77 -7.45 12.64
C THR A 19 10.13 -8.77 11.96
N GLY A 20 10.28 -8.83 10.63
CA GLY A 20 10.53 -10.12 9.93
C GLY A 20 9.44 -11.17 10.16
N LYS A 21 8.32 -10.82 10.81
CA LYS A 21 7.23 -11.73 11.13
C LYS A 21 6.29 -11.78 9.93
N ARG A 22 6.35 -12.89 9.21
CA ARG A 22 5.35 -13.21 8.18
C ARG A 22 3.97 -13.32 8.83
N LEU A 23 2.94 -12.94 8.08
CA LEU A 23 1.57 -13.18 8.50
C LEU A 23 1.35 -14.68 8.75
N PRO A 24 0.52 -15.07 9.75
CA PRO A 24 0.18 -16.47 10.00
C PRO A 24 -0.25 -17.18 8.71
N PRO A 25 0.27 -18.37 8.39
CA PRO A 25 -0.07 -19.11 7.19
C PRO A 25 -1.58 -19.35 7.03
N SER A 26 -2.30 -19.52 8.14
CA SER A 26 -3.76 -19.68 8.15
C SER A 26 -4.51 -18.51 7.51
N LEU A 27 -3.96 -17.30 7.57
CA LEU A 27 -4.54 -16.11 6.94
C LEU A 27 -4.15 -15.99 5.46
N THR A 28 -2.96 -16.47 5.08
CA THR A 28 -2.41 -16.28 3.74
C THR A 28 -2.69 -17.44 2.79
N GLN A 29 -2.92 -18.66 3.30
CA GLN A 29 -3.23 -19.85 2.51
C GLN A 29 -4.71 -19.93 2.10
N HIS A 30 -5.61 -19.39 2.92
CA HIS A 30 -7.06 -19.55 2.71
C HIS A 30 -7.76 -18.26 2.25
N PHE A 31 -7.08 -17.11 2.35
CA PHE A 31 -7.67 -15.81 2.05
C PHE A 31 -6.72 -14.97 1.18
N GLN A 32 -7.31 -14.21 0.26
CA GLN A 32 -6.58 -13.12 -0.37
C GLN A 32 -6.45 -12.01 0.68
N THR A 33 -5.23 -11.81 1.17
CA THR A 33 -4.95 -10.84 2.23
C THR A 33 -4.65 -9.47 1.65
N ILE A 34 -5.36 -8.46 2.15
CA ILE A 34 -5.13 -7.05 1.83
C ILE A 34 -4.63 -6.34 3.09
N ILE A 35 -3.55 -5.58 2.95
CA ILE A 35 -3.01 -4.72 4.01
C ILE A 35 -3.74 -3.38 3.97
N LEU A 36 -4.49 -3.05 5.02
CA LEU A 36 -5.09 -1.73 5.19
C LEU A 36 -4.20 -0.91 6.12
N ALA A 37 -3.65 0.19 5.63
CA ALA A 37 -2.73 1.03 6.39
C ALA A 37 -3.16 2.50 6.39
N ASP A 38 -2.82 3.22 7.46
CA ASP A 38 -3.09 4.66 7.55
C ASP A 38 -2.14 5.47 6.64
N THR A 39 -2.43 6.75 6.39
CA THR A 39 -1.69 7.64 5.46
C THR A 39 -0.17 7.73 5.70
N ALA A 40 0.28 7.44 6.91
CA ALA A 40 1.71 7.42 7.24
C ALA A 40 2.49 6.29 6.55
N PHE A 41 1.80 5.28 6.03
CA PHE A 41 2.37 4.17 5.28
C PHE A 41 2.30 4.40 3.76
N GLY A 42 2.29 5.65 3.30
CA GLY A 42 2.26 6.01 1.89
C GLY A 42 3.65 6.10 1.20
N SER A 43 4.72 5.61 1.84
CA SER A 43 6.09 5.70 1.30
C SER A 43 6.34 4.72 0.15
N ILE A 44 7.35 4.99 -0.70
CA ILE A 44 7.72 4.05 -1.78
C ILE A 44 8.18 2.72 -1.19
N GLU A 45 9.05 2.79 -0.20
CA GLU A 45 9.68 1.64 0.45
C GLU A 45 8.61 0.72 1.05
N PHE A 46 7.58 1.29 1.68
CA PHE A 46 6.44 0.54 2.20
C PHE A 46 5.70 -0.23 1.09
N LEU A 47 5.32 0.48 0.02
CA LEU A 47 4.54 -0.10 -1.07
C LEU A 47 5.33 -1.19 -1.81
N GLU A 48 6.63 -0.99 -2.03
CA GLU A 48 7.52 -2.00 -2.58
C GLU A 48 7.63 -3.23 -1.66
N GLY A 49 7.80 -3.02 -0.36
CA GLY A 49 7.86 -4.11 0.62
C GLY A 49 6.58 -4.96 0.64
N VAL A 50 5.41 -4.34 0.62
CA VAL A 50 4.13 -5.05 0.53
C VAL A 50 4.05 -5.88 -0.75
N ARG A 51 4.45 -5.30 -1.89
CA ARG A 51 4.44 -5.97 -3.19
C ARG A 51 5.41 -7.16 -3.26
N GLN A 52 6.61 -7.02 -2.70
CA GLN A 52 7.59 -8.12 -2.60
C GLN A 52 7.04 -9.31 -1.80
N LEU A 53 6.22 -9.03 -0.78
CA LEU A 53 5.51 -10.04 0.00
C LEU A 53 4.26 -10.60 -0.71
N LYS A 54 3.99 -10.17 -1.95
CA LYS A 54 2.83 -10.57 -2.78
C LYS A 54 1.48 -10.24 -2.15
N TYR A 55 1.42 -9.21 -1.30
CA TYR A 55 0.17 -8.68 -0.78
C TYR A 55 -0.30 -7.46 -1.58
N HIS A 56 -1.59 -7.14 -1.46
CA HIS A 56 -2.12 -5.86 -1.88
C HIS A 56 -2.15 -4.91 -0.68
N ALA A 57 -2.00 -3.60 -0.92
CA ALA A 57 -2.21 -2.57 0.09
C ALA A 57 -3.25 -1.55 -0.34
N VAL A 58 -4.06 -1.11 0.63
CA VAL A 58 -4.88 0.09 0.56
C VAL A 58 -4.36 1.03 1.64
N THR A 59 -3.82 2.17 1.23
CA THR A 59 -3.23 3.14 2.15
C THR A 59 -3.56 4.55 1.71
N GLY A 60 -3.60 5.47 2.67
CA GLY A 60 -3.61 6.90 2.34
C GLY A 60 -2.25 7.35 1.78
N VAL A 61 -2.27 8.32 0.89
CA VAL A 61 -1.06 9.02 0.42
C VAL A 61 -1.30 10.53 0.48
N SER A 62 -0.24 11.30 0.65
CA SER A 62 -0.37 12.76 0.61
C SER A 62 -0.89 13.23 -0.74
N ILE A 63 -1.85 14.15 -0.76
CA ILE A 63 -2.35 14.80 -1.98
C ILE A 63 -1.27 15.61 -2.72
N SER A 64 -0.18 15.96 -2.02
CA SER A 64 1.01 16.62 -2.60
C SER A 64 2.02 15.65 -3.19
N ARG A 65 1.74 14.34 -3.21
CA ARG A 65 2.61 13.36 -3.85
C ARG A 65 2.66 13.60 -5.35
N LYS A 66 3.86 13.47 -5.93
CA LYS A 66 4.10 13.60 -7.37
C LYS A 66 3.80 12.30 -8.10
N LEU A 67 3.25 12.44 -9.30
CA LEU A 67 3.20 11.41 -10.33
C LEU A 67 4.55 11.30 -11.04
N ALA A 68 4.78 10.21 -11.75
CA ALA A 68 5.99 10.00 -12.54
C ALA A 68 6.19 11.08 -13.63
N ASP A 69 5.10 11.67 -14.13
CA ASP A 69 5.13 12.79 -15.10
C ASP A 69 5.34 14.18 -14.46
N GLY A 70 5.57 14.24 -13.15
CA GLY A 70 5.83 15.48 -12.40
C GLY A 70 4.58 16.22 -11.92
N ARG A 71 3.36 15.84 -12.33
CA ARG A 71 2.12 16.42 -11.79
C ARG A 71 1.90 16.00 -10.34
N PHE A 72 1.03 16.71 -9.61
CA PHE A 72 0.62 16.34 -8.25
C PHE A 72 -0.68 15.54 -8.25
N LEU A 73 -0.83 14.62 -7.29
CA LEU A 73 -2.06 13.84 -7.09
C LEU A 73 -3.31 14.72 -6.94
N ARG A 74 -3.23 15.87 -6.28
CA ARG A 74 -4.37 16.81 -6.14
C ARG A 74 -4.95 17.28 -7.49
N ARG A 75 -4.20 17.17 -8.59
CA ARG A 75 -4.66 17.55 -9.94
C ARG A 75 -5.39 16.42 -10.67
N LEU A 76 -5.55 15.27 -10.03
CA LEU A 76 -6.35 14.17 -10.56
C LEU A 76 -7.82 14.41 -10.24
N HIS A 77 -8.66 14.38 -11.26
CA HIS A 77 -10.11 14.61 -11.16
C HIS A 77 -10.94 13.34 -11.25
N GLN A 78 -10.33 12.21 -11.63
CA GLN A 78 -10.99 10.93 -11.79
C GLN A 78 -10.53 9.97 -10.70
N GLN A 79 -11.48 9.41 -9.94
CA GLN A 79 -11.22 8.33 -8.99
C GLN A 79 -11.19 6.98 -9.72
N GLY A 80 -10.46 6.01 -9.18
CA GLY A 80 -10.31 4.68 -9.73
C GLY A 80 -9.31 4.59 -10.90
N GLN A 81 -8.58 5.66 -11.20
CA GLN A 81 -7.62 5.66 -12.30
C GLN A 81 -6.28 5.04 -11.87
N GLN A 82 -5.59 4.39 -12.82
CA GLN A 82 -4.24 3.89 -12.58
C GLN A 82 -3.21 4.96 -12.92
N VAL A 83 -2.29 5.21 -11.98
CA VAL A 83 -1.21 6.19 -12.13
C VAL A 83 0.11 5.63 -11.64
N TYR A 84 1.21 6.17 -12.16
CA TYR A 84 2.54 5.94 -11.63
C TYR A 84 2.89 7.07 -10.66
N LEU A 85 3.18 6.72 -9.41
CA LEU A 85 3.75 7.68 -8.45
C LEU A 85 5.24 7.86 -8.73
N PHE A 86 5.75 9.06 -8.50
CA PHE A 86 7.18 9.34 -8.61
C PHE A 86 7.98 8.42 -7.68
N GLY A 87 8.96 7.71 -8.24
CA GLY A 87 9.78 6.72 -7.54
C GLY A 87 9.17 5.32 -7.44
N LEU A 88 7.95 5.10 -7.94
CA LEU A 88 7.30 3.78 -7.95
C LEU A 88 7.32 3.19 -9.36
N ASN A 89 7.95 2.02 -9.51
CA ASN A 89 8.09 1.36 -10.82
C ASN A 89 6.86 0.54 -11.24
N PHE A 90 5.72 0.76 -10.58
CA PHE A 90 4.48 0.07 -10.89
C PHE A 90 3.26 0.98 -10.67
N PRO A 91 2.16 0.73 -11.40
CA PRO A 91 0.97 1.55 -11.27
C PRO A 91 0.23 1.25 -9.96
N VAL A 92 -0.43 2.28 -9.44
CA VAL A 92 -1.38 2.20 -8.32
C VAL A 92 -2.71 2.82 -8.73
N THR A 93 -3.79 2.38 -8.10
CA THR A 93 -5.12 2.96 -8.30
C THR A 93 -5.36 4.04 -7.25
N VAL A 94 -5.84 5.22 -7.70
CA VAL A 94 -6.17 6.39 -6.85
C VAL A 94 -7.56 6.90 -7.12
#